data_AF-A0A838EDZ8-F1
#
_entry.id   AF-A0A838EDZ8-F1
#
_cell.length_a   1.000
_cell.length_b   1.000
_cell.length_c   1.000
_cell.angle_alpha   90.00
_cell.angle_beta   90.00
_cell.angle_gamma   90.00
#
_symmetry.space_group_name_H-M   'P 1'
#
loop_
_entity.id
_entity.type
_entity.pdbx_description
1 polymer ?
#
loop_
_entity_poly.entity_id
_entity_poly.type
_entity_poly.pdbx_seq_one_letter_code
_entity_poly.pdbx_strand_id
1 'polypeptide(L)'
;AHLSKVCEHLNIPVQSGDDVMLQRMKRGYTLAEYSERIDRVRALWPNISLSTDVIVGFCGESEAEFQHTLDLLEEIRFDVVHVAAYSVRPGTVAARWEDDIPLAEKKRRLHVVEDVQGKIALELNQAYVDTEEEVLVEEVNTSRSRQQWKGRNRSNKLVFFPQPDESSLSKIQPGDLVKVQIERATAWSLQGCARAL
;
A
#
# COMPACT_ATOMS: atom_id res chain seq x y z
N ALA A 1 23.18 -10.33 -4.55
CA ALA A 1 22.66 -11.02 -5.75
C ALA A 1 21.56 -10.13 -6.34
N HIS A 2 21.71 -9.68 -7.59
CA HIS A 2 20.70 -8.86 -8.26
C HIS A 2 19.73 -9.79 -9.02
N LEU A 3 18.56 -10.06 -8.44
CA LEU A 3 17.51 -10.85 -9.08
C LEU A 3 16.57 -9.91 -9.82
N SER A 4 16.80 -9.67 -11.11
CA SER A 4 16.01 -8.72 -11.93
C SER A 4 14.50 -9.01 -11.96
N LYS A 5 14.12 -10.27 -11.72
CA LYS A 5 12.72 -10.72 -11.65
C LYS A 5 12.04 -10.47 -10.30
N VAL A 6 12.80 -10.05 -9.28
CA VAL A 6 12.25 -9.68 -7.96
C VAL A 6 12.08 -8.18 -7.95
N CYS A 7 10.85 -7.73 -7.71
CA CYS A 7 10.51 -6.32 -7.61
C CYS A 7 10.82 -5.75 -6.22
N GLU A 8 11.07 -4.44 -6.17
CA GLU A 8 11.34 -3.59 -5.01
C GLU A 8 10.09 -3.41 -4.13
N HIS A 9 9.27 -4.44 -3.93
CA HIS A 9 8.02 -4.39 -3.16
C HIS A 9 7.88 -5.59 -2.23
N LEU A 10 7.50 -5.31 -0.98
CA LEU A 10 7.30 -6.33 0.04
C LEU A 10 6.05 -6.04 0.88
N ASN A 11 5.12 -6.99 0.91
CA ASN A 11 3.98 -6.96 1.82
C ASN A 11 4.30 -7.74 3.10
N ILE A 12 4.29 -7.06 4.25
CA ILE A 12 4.47 -7.69 5.57
C ILE A 12 3.32 -7.28 6.49
N PRO A 13 2.28 -8.11 6.64
CA PRO A 13 1.10 -7.74 7.42
C PRO A 13 1.41 -7.60 8.91
N VAL A 14 1.15 -6.43 9.50
CA VAL A 14 1.30 -6.21 10.95
C VAL A 14 0.02 -6.50 11.71
N GLN A 15 -1.14 -6.19 11.12
CA GLN A 15 -2.50 -6.38 11.62
C GLN A 15 -2.95 -5.39 12.70
N SER A 16 -2.10 -5.06 13.66
CA SER A 16 -2.35 -4.06 14.71
C SER A 16 -1.01 -3.50 15.19
N GLY A 17 -0.98 -2.26 15.65
CA GLY A 17 0.20 -1.65 16.27
C GLY A 17 0.25 -1.77 17.78
N ASP A 18 -0.37 -2.80 18.36
CA ASP A 18 -0.33 -3.04 19.80
C ASP A 18 -0.04 -4.52 20.13
N ASP A 19 0.94 -4.78 21.01
CA ASP A 19 1.37 -6.15 21.36
C ASP A 19 0.26 -6.97 22.06
N VAL A 20 -0.57 -6.33 22.89
CA VAL A 20 -1.70 -7.01 23.55
C VAL A 20 -2.75 -7.37 22.51
N MET A 21 -3.02 -6.49 21.56
CA MET A 21 -3.89 -6.81 20.43
C MET A 21 -3.33 -7.91 19.53
N LEU A 22 -2.04 -7.86 19.19
CA LEU A 22 -1.37 -8.89 18.40
C LEU A 22 -1.49 -10.27 19.07
N GLN A 23 -1.28 -10.35 20.38
CA GLN A 23 -1.48 -11.58 21.15
C GLN A 23 -2.94 -12.05 21.12
N ARG A 24 -3.91 -11.13 21.24
CA ARG A 24 -5.34 -11.45 21.09
C ARG A 24 -5.65 -11.99 19.68
N MET A 25 -5.06 -11.40 18.65
CA MET A 25 -5.14 -11.87 17.26
C MET A 25 -4.32 -13.15 16.99
N LYS A 26 -3.71 -13.75 18.02
CA LYS A 26 -2.86 -14.96 17.93
C LYS A 26 -1.65 -14.80 17.02
N ARG A 27 -1.05 -13.61 17.00
CA ARG A 27 0.24 -13.34 16.36
C ARG A 27 1.38 -13.76 17.28
N GLY A 28 2.37 -14.44 16.71
CA GLY A 28 3.53 -14.98 17.43
C GLY A 28 4.76 -14.07 17.33
N TYR A 29 4.55 -12.76 17.21
CA TYR A 29 5.59 -11.75 17.13
C TYR A 29 5.16 -10.51 17.91
N THR A 30 6.15 -9.73 18.34
CA THR A 30 5.99 -8.40 18.95
C THR A 30 6.24 -7.29 17.93
N LEU A 31 5.85 -6.06 18.26
CA LEU A 31 6.17 -4.88 17.48
C LEU A 31 7.68 -4.64 17.39
N ALA A 32 8.43 -4.91 18.46
CA ALA A 32 9.89 -4.79 18.44
C ALA A 32 10.53 -5.72 17.41
N GLU A 33 10.11 -6.99 17.37
CA GLU A 33 10.59 -7.95 16.37
C GLU A 33 10.12 -7.59 14.95
N TYR A 34 8.92 -7.02 14.83
CA TYR A 34 8.41 -6.54 13.55
C TYR A 34 9.25 -5.37 13.02
N SER A 35 9.47 -4.33 13.83
CA SER A 35 10.27 -3.17 13.47
C SER A 35 11.73 -3.54 13.16
N GLU A 36 12.34 -4.44 13.94
CA GLU A 36 13.69 -4.95 13.63
C GLU A 36 13.78 -5.58 12.23
N ARG A 37 12.75 -6.35 11.84
CA ARG A 37 12.69 -6.94 10.50
C ARG A 37 12.54 -5.89 9.41
N ILE A 38 11.72 -4.87 9.64
CA ILE A 38 11.54 -3.74 8.72
C ILE A 38 12.85 -2.98 8.54
N ASP A 39 13.54 -2.67 9.64
CA ASP A 39 14.82 -1.96 9.62
C ASP A 39 15.89 -2.75 8.87
N ARG A 40 15.95 -4.06 9.10
CA ARG A 40 16.86 -4.95 8.37
C ARG A 40 16.55 -4.98 6.88
N VAL A 41 15.28 -5.00 6.50
CA VAL A 41 14.85 -4.93 5.10
C VAL A 41 15.28 -3.61 4.47
N ARG A 42 15.05 -2.48 5.14
CA ARG A 42 15.46 -1.15 4.67
C ARG A 42 16.98 -0.98 4.57
N ALA A 43 17.74 -1.56 5.51
CA ALA A 43 19.20 -1.55 5.46
C ALA A 43 19.75 -2.32 4.25
N LEU A 44 19.09 -3.41 3.86
CA LEU A 44 19.45 -4.20 2.68
C LEU A 44 18.93 -3.58 1.37
N TRP A 45 17.80 -2.89 1.43
CA TRP A 45 17.14 -2.28 0.28
C TRP A 45 16.52 -0.93 0.64
N PRO A 46 17.28 0.18 0.59
CA PRO A 46 16.84 1.48 1.11
C PRO A 46 15.57 2.05 0.47
N ASN A 47 15.32 1.74 -0.80
CA ASN A 47 14.19 2.26 -1.57
C ASN A 47 13.05 1.24 -1.73
N ILE A 48 12.99 0.21 -0.89
CA ILE A 48 11.95 -0.82 -0.97
C ILE A 48 10.57 -0.23 -0.62
N SER A 49 9.59 -0.55 -1.45
CA SER A 49 8.18 -0.26 -1.21
C SER A 49 7.61 -1.24 -0.21
N LEU A 50 7.04 -0.75 0.89
CA LEU A 50 6.48 -1.59 1.95
C LEU A 50 4.96 -1.47 2.00
N SER A 51 4.28 -2.61 1.99
CA SER A 51 2.85 -2.66 2.26
C SER A 51 2.53 -3.52 3.47
N THR A 52 1.38 -3.25 4.09
CA THR A 52 0.90 -3.98 5.25
C THR A 52 -0.62 -4.08 5.25
N ASP A 53 -1.15 -4.98 6.05
CA ASP A 53 -2.58 -5.14 6.29
C ASP A 53 -2.86 -4.82 7.76
N VAL A 54 -3.90 -4.02 8.03
CA VAL A 54 -4.33 -3.60 9.36
C VAL A 54 -5.81 -3.91 9.55
N ILE A 55 -6.17 -4.47 10.71
CA ILE A 55 -7.56 -4.73 11.08
C ILE A 55 -7.94 -3.78 12.21
N VAL A 56 -8.98 -2.97 12.01
CA VAL A 56 -9.51 -2.05 13.02
C VAL A 56 -10.84 -2.54 13.57
N GLY A 57 -11.11 -2.19 14.82
CA GLY A 57 -12.34 -2.53 15.53
C GLY A 57 -12.46 -4.02 15.82
N PHE A 58 -11.33 -4.70 16.04
CA PHE A 58 -11.33 -6.08 16.49
C PHE A 58 -11.95 -6.20 17.89
N CYS A 59 -12.47 -7.38 18.24
CA CYS A 59 -13.10 -7.65 19.54
C CYS A 59 -12.25 -7.15 20.73
N GLY A 60 -12.81 -6.24 21.53
CA GLY A 60 -12.22 -5.61 22.70
C GLY A 60 -11.14 -4.57 22.40
N GLU A 61 -10.95 -4.12 21.15
CA GLU A 61 -9.95 -3.11 20.81
C GLU A 61 -10.27 -1.77 21.47
N SER A 62 -9.43 -1.35 22.42
CA SER A 62 -9.57 -0.07 23.11
C SER A 62 -9.09 1.10 22.24
N GLU A 63 -9.42 2.34 22.64
CA GLU A 63 -8.96 3.53 21.93
C GLU A 63 -7.44 3.71 21.98
N ALA A 64 -6.80 3.31 23.10
CA ALA A 64 -5.34 3.37 23.23
C ALA A 64 -4.63 2.41 22.27
N GLU A 65 -5.14 1.20 22.12
CA GLU A 65 -4.58 0.19 21.20
C GLU A 65 -4.79 0.59 19.73
N PHE A 66 -5.92 1.23 19.43
CA PHE A 66 -6.14 1.86 18.14
C PHE A 66 -5.14 3.01 17.90
N GLN A 67 -4.88 3.86 18.90
CA GLN A 67 -3.90 4.92 18.78
C GLN A 67 -2.48 4.39 18.54
N HIS A 68 -2.05 3.34 19.24
CA HIS A 68 -0.74 2.70 18.99
C HIS A 68 -0.63 2.19 17.55
N THR A 69 -1.75 1.75 16.95
CA THR A 69 -1.80 1.38 15.53
C THR A 69 -1.52 2.58 14.63
N LEU A 70 -2.09 3.75 14.92
CA LEU A 70 -1.80 4.97 14.15
C LEU A 70 -0.35 5.41 14.31
N ASP A 71 0.16 5.39 15.55
CA ASP A 71 1.54 5.77 15.86
C ASP A 71 2.54 4.89 15.10
N LEU A 72 2.29 3.57 15.04
CA LEU A 72 3.11 2.63 14.26
C LEU A 72 3.09 2.97 12.76
N LEU A 73 1.93 3.33 12.20
CA LEU A 73 1.84 3.70 10.78
C LEU A 73 2.66 4.95 10.48
N GLU A 74 2.62 5.95 11.37
CA GLU A 74 3.42 7.17 11.25
C GLU A 74 4.92 6.92 11.45
N GLU A 75 5.31 6.00 12.34
CA GLU A 75 6.70 5.61 12.58
C GLU A 75 7.28 4.85 11.39
N ILE A 76 6.58 3.79 10.96
CA ILE A 76 7.10 2.90 9.90
C ILE A 76 6.94 3.55 8.54
N ARG A 77 5.89 4.34 8.28
CA ARG A 77 5.62 5.01 7.00
C ARG A 77 5.55 4.03 5.82
N PHE A 78 4.48 3.24 5.78
CA PHE A 78 4.23 2.30 4.68
C PHE A 78 3.82 3.01 3.38
N ASP A 79 4.21 2.43 2.25
CA ASP A 79 3.77 2.85 0.92
C ASP A 79 2.28 2.58 0.69
N VAL A 80 1.77 1.48 1.25
CA VAL A 80 0.38 1.05 1.15
C VAL A 80 -0.06 0.38 2.45
N VAL A 81 -1.21 0.79 2.97
CA VAL A 81 -1.89 0.10 4.08
C VAL A 81 -3.23 -0.41 3.58
N HIS A 82 -3.43 -1.73 3.66
CA HIS A 82 -4.71 -2.37 3.43
C HIS A 82 -5.47 -2.42 4.76
N VAL A 83 -6.28 -1.39 5.03
CA VAL A 83 -7.11 -1.34 6.24
C VAL A 83 -8.43 -2.06 6.01
N ALA A 84 -8.83 -2.88 6.97
CA ALA A 84 -10.12 -3.55 7.00
C ALA A 84 -10.79 -3.39 8.36
N ALA A 85 -12.10 -3.12 8.35
CA ALA A 85 -12.91 -3.22 9.56
C ALA A 85 -13.12 -4.69 9.91
N TYR A 86 -12.92 -5.06 11.17
CA TYR A 86 -13.15 -6.42 11.64
C TYR A 86 -14.58 -6.87 11.36
N SER A 87 -14.71 -8.07 10.81
CA SER A 87 -15.97 -8.77 10.62
C SER A 87 -15.78 -10.22 11.05
N VAL A 88 -16.79 -10.76 11.74
CA VAL A 88 -16.77 -12.14 12.20
C VAL A 88 -16.70 -13.07 11.00
N ARG A 89 -15.72 -13.98 11.01
CA ARG A 89 -15.58 -15.04 10.00
C ARG A 89 -15.89 -16.39 10.65
N PRO A 90 -16.93 -17.11 10.19
CA PRO A 90 -17.26 -18.43 10.71
C PRO A 90 -16.03 -19.36 10.70
N GLY A 91 -15.85 -20.13 11.77
CA GLY A 91 -14.74 -21.09 11.92
C GLY A 91 -13.42 -20.51 12.47
N THR A 92 -13.32 -19.20 12.67
CA THR A 92 -12.14 -18.59 13.30
C THR A 92 -12.19 -18.64 14.84
N VAL A 93 -11.05 -18.53 15.51
CA VAL A 93 -11.00 -18.42 16.98
C VAL A 93 -11.75 -17.17 17.46
N ALA A 94 -11.61 -16.07 16.72
CA ALA A 94 -12.27 -14.81 17.01
C ALA A 94 -13.81 -14.91 16.95
N ALA A 95 -14.37 -15.86 16.18
CA ALA A 95 -15.82 -16.07 16.14
C ALA A 95 -16.43 -16.58 17.46
N ARG A 96 -15.59 -16.94 18.44
CA ARG A 96 -16.02 -17.30 19.80
C ARG A 96 -16.13 -16.09 20.73
N TRP A 97 -15.67 -14.92 20.29
CA TRP A 97 -15.66 -13.69 21.06
C TRP A 97 -16.84 -12.81 20.65
N GLU A 98 -17.31 -12.00 21.60
CA GLU A 98 -18.33 -11.02 21.30
C GLU A 98 -17.74 -9.94 20.39
N ASP A 99 -18.48 -9.57 19.34
CA ASP A 99 -18.15 -8.43 18.50
C ASP A 99 -18.70 -7.15 19.16
N ASP A 100 -17.97 -6.67 20.15
CA ASP A 100 -18.36 -5.61 21.09
C ASP A 100 -18.09 -4.19 20.56
N ILE A 101 -17.41 -4.05 19.43
CA ILE A 101 -17.16 -2.75 18.78
C ILE A 101 -18.29 -2.44 17.78
N PRO A 102 -19.05 -1.34 17.94
CA PRO A 102 -20.13 -0.99 17.01
C PRO A 102 -19.62 -0.73 15.60
N LEU A 103 -20.40 -1.10 14.57
CA LEU A 103 -20.03 -0.89 13.16
C LEU A 103 -19.70 0.58 12.84
N ALA A 104 -20.40 1.54 13.46
CA ALA A 104 -20.12 2.97 13.29
C ALA A 104 -18.70 3.33 13.75
N GLU A 105 -18.25 2.74 14.86
CA GLU A 105 -16.92 2.96 15.40
C GLU A 105 -15.84 2.29 14.53
N LYS A 106 -16.08 1.06 14.05
CA LYS A 106 -15.17 0.40 13.09
C LYS A 106 -14.98 1.23 11.83
N LYS A 107 -16.08 1.82 11.31
CA LYS A 107 -16.03 2.73 10.17
C LYS A 107 -15.25 3.99 10.50
N ARG A 108 -15.48 4.62 11.65
CA ARG A 108 -14.70 5.79 12.09
C ARG A 108 -13.21 5.49 12.07
N ARG A 109 -12.79 4.41 12.74
CA ARG A 109 -11.38 3.97 12.82
C ARG A 109 -10.77 3.70 11.44
N LEU A 110 -11.53 3.05 10.55
CA LEU A 110 -11.09 2.79 9.18
C LEU A 110 -10.78 4.09 8.43
N HIS A 111 -11.68 5.09 8.48
CA HIS A 111 -11.45 6.37 7.81
C HIS A 111 -10.28 7.13 8.41
N VAL A 112 -10.10 7.08 9.74
CA VAL A 112 -8.93 7.69 10.40
C VAL A 112 -7.62 7.09 9.90
N VAL A 113 -7.56 5.75 9.75
CA VAL A 113 -6.39 5.08 9.16
C VAL A 113 -6.19 5.48 7.70
N GLU A 114 -7.26 5.56 6.90
CA GLU A 114 -7.19 6.02 5.51
C GLU A 114 -6.66 7.46 5.40
N ASP A 115 -7.06 8.36 6.30
CA ASP A 115 -6.61 9.75 6.34
C ASP A 115 -5.12 9.86 6.70
N VAL A 116 -4.66 9.11 7.72
CA VAL A 116 -3.24 9.05 8.11
C VAL A 116 -2.42 8.47 6.95
N GLN A 117 -2.85 7.34 6.40
CA GLN A 117 -2.14 6.69 5.30
C GLN A 117 -2.13 7.57 4.05
N GLY A 118 -3.20 8.31 3.76
CA GLY A 118 -3.28 9.21 2.61
C GLY A 118 -2.19 10.28 2.65
N LYS A 119 -1.89 10.84 3.84
CA LYS A 119 -0.82 11.82 4.03
C LYS A 119 0.55 11.19 3.81
N ILE A 120 0.82 10.07 4.48
CA ILE A 120 2.09 9.33 4.37
C ILE A 120 2.36 8.92 2.92
N ALA A 121 1.37 8.29 2.27
CA ALA A 121 1.49 7.81 0.90
C ALA A 121 1.71 8.96 -0.09
N LEU A 122 1.06 10.11 0.11
CA LEU A 122 1.31 11.29 -0.72
C LEU A 122 2.75 11.75 -0.58
N GLU A 123 3.26 11.92 0.65
CA GLU A 123 4.63 12.34 0.91
C GLU A 123 5.66 11.39 0.28
N LEU A 124 5.47 10.08 0.43
CA LEU A 124 6.34 9.07 -0.19
C LEU A 124 6.27 9.11 -1.71
N ASN A 125 5.07 9.24 -2.28
CA ASN A 125 4.89 9.27 -3.73
C ASN A 125 5.47 10.53 -4.37
N GLN A 126 5.59 11.64 -3.63
CA GLN A 126 6.24 12.86 -4.15
C GLN A 126 7.70 12.64 -4.54
N ALA A 127 8.39 11.68 -3.90
CA ALA A 127 9.77 11.35 -4.25
C ALA A 127 9.93 10.74 -5.66
N TYR A 128 8.83 10.29 -6.28
CA TYR A 128 8.81 9.80 -7.66
C TYR A 128 8.61 10.92 -8.68
N VAL A 129 8.20 12.12 -8.29
CA VAL A 129 8.05 13.22 -9.25
C VAL A 129 9.41 13.55 -9.85
N ASP A 130 9.44 13.77 -11.17
CA ASP A 130 10.63 13.98 -11.98
C ASP A 130 11.56 12.76 -12.11
N THR A 131 11.18 11.58 -11.62
CA THR A 131 11.90 10.31 -11.89
C THR A 131 11.41 9.62 -13.15
N GLU A 132 12.25 8.76 -13.71
CA GLU A 132 11.87 7.82 -14.77
C GLU A 132 11.63 6.44 -14.16
N GLU A 133 10.43 5.90 -14.36
CA GLU A 133 10.02 4.60 -13.84
C GLU A 133 9.78 3.61 -14.98
N GLU A 134 10.25 2.38 -14.82
CA GLU A 134 9.85 1.26 -15.67
C GLU A 134 8.46 0.77 -15.24
N VAL A 135 7.50 0.78 -16.18
CA VAL A 135 6.09 0.49 -15.93
C VAL A 135 5.64 -0.68 -16.80
N LEU A 136 5.10 -1.71 -16.16
CA LEU A 136 4.38 -2.78 -16.84
C LEU A 136 2.96 -2.30 -17.17
N VAL A 137 2.62 -2.27 -18.45
CA VAL A 137 1.29 -1.89 -18.92
C VAL A 137 0.31 -3.03 -18.64
N GLU A 138 -0.76 -2.74 -17.90
CA GLU A 138 -1.79 -3.73 -17.56
C GLU A 138 -3.00 -3.63 -18.49
N GLU A 139 -3.55 -2.42 -18.64
CA GLU A 139 -4.80 -2.21 -19.37
C GLU A 139 -5.00 -0.74 -19.77
N VAL A 140 -6.00 -0.51 -20.63
CA VAL A 140 -6.52 0.83 -20.88
C VAL A 140 -7.51 1.20 -19.79
N ASN A 141 -7.24 2.28 -19.07
CA ASN A 141 -8.21 2.86 -18.16
C ASN A 141 -9.15 3.79 -18.92
N THR A 142 -10.43 3.40 -18.98
CA THR A 142 -11.53 4.17 -19.61
C THR A 142 -12.40 4.92 -18.60
N SER A 143 -12.06 4.85 -17.31
CA SER A 143 -12.83 5.51 -16.25
C SER A 143 -12.79 7.03 -16.39
N ARG A 144 -13.88 7.68 -15.98
CA ARG A 144 -14.04 9.15 -16.02
C ARG A 144 -13.78 9.76 -17.40
N SER A 145 -14.11 9.02 -18.47
CA SER A 145 -13.96 9.44 -19.88
C SER A 145 -12.53 9.80 -20.29
N ARG A 146 -11.53 9.30 -19.55
CA ARG A 146 -10.12 9.39 -19.94
C ARG A 146 -9.76 8.13 -20.71
N GLN A 147 -8.91 8.27 -21.73
CA GLN A 147 -8.25 7.13 -22.37
C GLN A 147 -6.77 7.24 -22.03
N GLN A 148 -6.37 6.52 -20.99
CA GLN A 148 -4.99 6.50 -20.50
C GLN A 148 -4.58 5.06 -20.25
N TRP A 149 -3.31 4.75 -20.45
CA TRP A 149 -2.74 3.51 -19.99
C TRP A 149 -2.72 3.47 -18.46
N LYS A 150 -2.95 2.27 -17.93
CA LYS A 150 -2.79 1.92 -16.52
C LYS A 150 -1.76 0.81 -16.45
N GLY A 151 -0.80 0.99 -15.57
CA GLY A 151 0.24 0.02 -15.32
C GLY A 151 0.77 0.12 -13.90
N ARG A 152 1.82 -0.66 -13.62
CA ARG A 152 2.51 -0.62 -12.34
C ARG A 152 4.02 -0.56 -12.52
N ASN A 153 4.67 0.25 -11.69
CA ASN A 153 6.13 0.22 -11.61
C ASN A 153 6.60 -0.94 -10.71
N ARG A 154 7.92 -1.06 -10.57
CA ARG A 154 8.54 -2.12 -9.78
C ARG A 154 8.25 -2.01 -8.27
N SER A 155 7.97 -0.81 -7.76
CA SER A 155 7.49 -0.57 -6.40
C SER A 155 6.00 -0.90 -6.20
N ASN A 156 5.36 -1.52 -7.21
CA ASN A 156 3.94 -1.86 -7.25
C ASN A 156 3.00 -0.64 -7.18
N LYS A 157 3.50 0.56 -7.48
CA LYS A 157 2.72 1.79 -7.53
C LYS A 157 1.92 1.83 -8.82
N LEU A 158 0.68 2.28 -8.71
CA LEU A 158 -0.20 2.46 -9.86
C LEU A 158 0.25 3.68 -10.66
N VAL A 159 0.51 3.49 -11.96
CA VAL A 159 0.95 4.56 -12.86
C VAL A 159 -0.06 4.73 -13.98
N PHE A 160 -0.45 5.97 -14.25
CA PHE A 160 -1.28 6.34 -15.38
C PHE A 160 -0.54 7.26 -16.35
N PHE A 161 -0.66 7.02 -17.64
CA PHE A 161 -0.06 7.87 -18.66
C PHE A 161 -0.88 7.88 -19.96
N PRO A 162 -0.86 8.96 -20.76
CA PRO A 162 -1.62 9.04 -22.00
C PRO A 162 -1.30 7.92 -22.99
N GLN A 163 -2.27 7.55 -23.82
CA GLN A 163 -1.98 6.72 -24.98
C GLN A 163 -1.26 7.56 -26.03
N PRO A 164 -0.13 7.09 -26.60
CA PRO A 164 0.55 7.83 -27.66
C PRO A 164 -0.35 7.90 -28.90
N ASP A 165 -0.27 9.02 -29.63
CA ASP A 165 -0.99 9.20 -30.90
C ASP A 165 -0.59 8.10 -31.89
N GLU A 166 -1.55 7.63 -32.71
CA GLU A 166 -1.37 6.52 -33.68
C GLU A 166 -0.19 6.72 -34.65
N SER A 167 0.30 7.95 -34.82
CA SER A 167 1.45 8.29 -35.65
C SER A 167 2.80 7.86 -35.06
N SER A 168 2.86 7.46 -33.79
CA SER A 168 4.08 7.03 -33.11
C SER A 168 4.31 5.53 -33.32
N LEU A 169 5.42 5.16 -33.96
CA LEU A 169 5.75 3.82 -34.47
C LEU A 169 5.92 2.68 -33.43
N SER A 170 5.51 2.87 -32.18
CA SER A 170 5.45 1.83 -31.15
C SER A 170 4.04 1.72 -30.57
N LYS A 171 3.27 0.73 -31.04
CA LYS A 171 1.96 0.41 -30.47
C LYS A 171 2.15 -0.23 -29.10
N ILE A 172 2.07 0.59 -28.04
CA ILE A 172 2.04 0.11 -26.65
C ILE A 172 0.83 -0.80 -26.48
N GLN A 173 1.03 -1.95 -25.83
CA GLN A 173 -0.02 -2.91 -25.50
C GLN A 173 0.15 -3.45 -24.06
N PRO A 174 -0.91 -4.03 -23.47
CA PRO A 174 -0.78 -4.79 -22.23
C PRO A 174 0.34 -5.84 -22.29
N GLY A 175 1.17 -5.88 -21.24
CA GLY A 175 2.34 -6.74 -21.13
C GLY A 175 3.66 -6.07 -21.51
N ASP A 176 3.63 -4.91 -22.17
CA ASP A 176 4.85 -4.17 -22.48
C ASP A 176 5.44 -3.50 -21.23
N LEU A 177 6.75 -3.41 -21.17
CA LEU A 177 7.49 -2.57 -20.23
C LEU A 177 7.84 -1.25 -20.92
N VAL A 178 7.40 -0.14 -20.34
CA VAL A 178 7.61 1.20 -20.88
C VAL A 178 8.24 2.12 -19.85
N LYS A 179 9.12 3.02 -20.30
CA LYS A 179 9.70 4.06 -19.45
C LYS A 179 8.73 5.24 -19.38
N VAL A 180 8.34 5.61 -18.17
CA VAL A 180 7.42 6.72 -17.92
C VAL A 180 8.12 7.79 -17.09
N GLN A 181 8.17 9.00 -17.61
CA GLN A 181 8.56 10.17 -16.84
C GLN A 181 7.40 10.54 -15.92
N ILE A 182 7.60 10.45 -14.60
CA ILE A 182 6.57 10.81 -13.64
C ILE A 182 6.53 12.33 -13.50
N GLU A 183 5.33 12.90 -13.62
CA GLU A 183 5.07 14.35 -13.60
C GLU A 183 4.23 14.76 -12.39
N ARG A 184 3.43 13.82 -11.86
CA ARG A 184 2.53 14.11 -10.73
C ARG A 184 2.32 12.89 -9.86
N ALA A 185 2.28 13.13 -8.55
CA ALA A 185 1.92 12.14 -7.55
C ALA A 185 0.59 12.50 -6.86
N THR A 186 -0.15 11.46 -6.48
CA THR A 186 -1.26 11.50 -5.52
C THR A 186 -0.99 10.46 -4.44
N ALA A 187 -1.78 10.42 -3.37
CA ALA A 187 -1.66 9.36 -2.35
C ALA A 187 -1.77 7.94 -2.95
N TRP A 188 -2.55 7.77 -4.01
CA TRP A 188 -2.97 6.45 -4.51
C TRP A 188 -2.41 6.08 -5.88
N SER A 189 -1.75 7.01 -6.58
CA SER A 189 -1.22 6.77 -7.93
C SER A 189 -0.23 7.83 -8.37
N LEU A 190 0.61 7.44 -9.32
CA LEU A 190 1.50 8.30 -10.09
C LEU A 190 0.89 8.59 -11.46
N GLN A 191 1.27 9.72 -12.05
CA GLN A 191 0.90 10.11 -13.39
C GLN A 191 2.11 10.67 -14.12
N GLY A 192 2.18 10.40 -15.43
CA GLY A 192 3.30 10.83 -16.23
C GLY A 192 3.07 10.63 -17.72
N CYS A 193 4.17 10.70 -18.48
CA CYS A 193 4.17 10.52 -19.92
C CYS A 193 5.20 9.45 -20.33
N ALA A 194 4.83 8.59 -21.28
CA ALA A 194 5.76 7.62 -21.85
C ALA A 194 6.88 8.34 -22.60
N ARG A 195 8.13 7.93 -22.38
CA ARG A 195 9.27 8.37 -23.19
C ARG A 195 9.32 7.50 -24.45
N ALA A 196 9.69 8.11 -25.58
CA ALA A 196 10.01 7.34 -26.78
C ALA A 196 11.17 6.38 -26.48
N LEU A 197 11.01 5.11 -26.88
CA LEU A 197 12.01 4.05 -26.73
C LEU A 197 13.26 4.32 -27.57
#